data_AF-A0A370KTF3-F1
#
_entry.id   AF-A0A370KTF3-F1
#
_cell.length_a   1.000
_cell.length_b   1.000
_cell.length_c   1.000
_cell.angle_alpha   90.00
_cell.angle_beta   90.00
_cell.angle_gamma   90.00
#
_symmetry.space_group_name_H-M   'P 1'
#
loop_
_entity.id
_entity.type
_entity.pdbx_description
1 polymer ?
#
loop_
_entity_poly.entity_id
_entity_poly.type
_entity_poly.pdbx_seq_one_letter_code
_entity_poly.pdbx_strand_id
1 'polypeptide(L)'
;MNADENRYIEITTRLRSAQSFCEFLAHGGTVRVAQSDGAPFHDVSHRLLQQHRLEVEALKRARRQLFPDRVDDDINPCLYSLN
;
A
#
# COMPACT_ATOMS: atom_id res chain seq x y z
N MET A 1 2.66 11.37 20.35
CA MET A 1 1.82 10.91 19.24
C MET A 1 0.53 10.38 19.82
N ASN A 2 -0.62 10.96 19.44
CA ASN A 2 -1.92 10.54 19.98
C ASN A 2 -2.42 9.28 19.24
N ALA A 3 -3.39 8.54 19.82
CA ALA A 3 -3.85 7.27 19.24
C ALA A 3 -4.46 7.43 17.83
N ASP A 4 -5.12 8.57 17.57
CA ASP A 4 -5.73 8.88 16.27
C ASP A 4 -4.69 9.19 15.19
N GLU A 5 -3.62 9.87 15.55
CA GLU A 5 -2.46 10.19 14.71
C GLU A 5 -1.68 8.91 14.36
N ASN A 6 -1.46 8.03 15.34
CA ASN A 6 -0.87 6.70 15.09
C ASN A 6 -1.69 5.93 14.05
N ARG A 7 -3.02 5.91 14.21
CA ARG A 7 -3.93 5.21 13.30
C ARG A 7 -3.99 5.85 11.91
N TYR A 8 -3.94 7.17 11.83
CA TYR A 8 -3.87 7.90 10.55
C TYR A 8 -2.58 7.56 9.80
N ILE A 9 -1.44 7.58 10.49
CA ILE A 9 -0.13 7.24 9.93
C ILE A 9 -0.10 5.78 9.47
N GLU A 10 -0.65 4.86 10.26
CA GLU A 10 -0.73 3.44 9.91
C GLU A 10 -1.51 3.23 8.60
N ILE A 11 -2.73 3.77 8.50
CA ILE A 11 -3.58 3.62 7.31
C ILE A 11 -2.91 4.26 6.09
N THR A 12 -2.34 5.44 6.25
CA THR A 12 -1.70 6.18 5.13
C THR A 12 -0.43 5.48 4.66
N THR A 13 0.38 4.95 5.58
CA THR A 13 1.57 4.16 5.25
C THR A 13 1.20 2.89 4.49
N ARG A 14 0.19 2.16 4.99
CA ARG A 14 -0.28 0.93 4.35
C ARG A 14 -0.86 1.21 2.96
N LEU A 15 -1.62 2.30 2.81
CA LEU A 15 -2.16 2.72 1.52
C LEU A 15 -1.05 3.00 0.51
N ARG A 16 -0.02 3.76 0.90
CA ARG A 16 1.14 4.06 0.03
C ARG A 16 1.86 2.78 -0.39
N SER A 17 2.13 1.89 0.56
CA SER A 17 2.81 0.62 0.27
C SER A 17 2.01 -0.23 -0.73
N ALA A 18 0.70 -0.37 -0.53
CA ALA A 18 -0.16 -1.12 -1.43
C ALA A 18 -0.26 -0.48 -2.83
N GLN A 19 -0.28 0.85 -2.91
CA GLN A 19 -0.24 1.59 -4.19
C GLN A 19 1.09 1.38 -4.92
N SER A 20 2.23 1.57 -4.24
CA SER A 20 3.55 1.34 -4.83
C SER A 20 3.74 -0.10 -5.28
N PHE A 21 3.17 -1.07 -4.56
CA PHE A 21 3.19 -2.47 -5.00
C PHE A 21 2.36 -2.70 -6.26
N CYS A 22 1.17 -2.09 -6.34
CA CYS A 22 0.36 -2.13 -7.58
C CYS A 22 1.10 -1.48 -8.75
N GLU A 23 1.79 -0.37 -8.53
CA GLU A 23 2.62 0.31 -9.54
C GLU A 23 3.78 -0.57 -9.98
N PHE A 24 4.50 -1.21 -9.06
CA PHE A 24 5.57 -2.16 -9.38
C PHE A 24 5.07 -3.24 -10.35
N LEU A 25 3.91 -3.86 -10.07
CA LEU A 25 3.32 -4.87 -10.95
C LEU A 25 2.86 -4.28 -12.29
N ALA A 26 2.27 -3.08 -12.29
CA ALA A 26 1.81 -2.41 -13.51
C ALA A 26 2.96 -2.02 -14.46
N HIS A 27 4.15 -1.75 -13.92
CA HIS A 27 5.36 -1.44 -14.70
C HIS A 27 6.16 -2.69 -15.10
N GLY A 28 5.55 -3.87 -15.04
CA GLY A 28 6.16 -5.13 -15.49
C GLY A 28 6.93 -5.89 -14.41
N GLY A 29 6.86 -5.45 -13.14
CA GLY A 29 7.30 -6.24 -12.01
C GLY A 29 6.53 -7.56 -11.91
N THR A 30 7.23 -8.65 -11.61
CA THR A 30 6.62 -9.97 -11.45
C THR A 30 6.90 -10.54 -10.07
N VAL A 31 5.90 -11.17 -9.46
CA VAL A 31 6.05 -11.93 -8.23
C VAL A 31 5.80 -13.40 -8.52
N ARG A 32 6.74 -14.24 -8.11
CA ARG A 32 6.66 -15.68 -8.28
C ARG A 32 6.89 -16.37 -6.96
N VAL A 33 6.12 -17.44 -6.71
CA VAL A 33 6.15 -18.17 -5.44
C VAL A 33 6.33 -19.67 -5.73
N ALA A 34 7.18 -20.32 -4.94
CA ALA A 34 7.27 -21.77 -4.86
C ALA A 34 6.52 -22.24 -3.60
N GLN A 35 5.76 -23.33 -3.69
CA GLN A 35 4.96 -23.84 -2.55
C GLN A 35 5.81 -24.51 -1.48
N SER A 36 7.01 -24.95 -1.84
CA SER A 36 8.00 -25.55 -0.96
C SER A 36 9.40 -25.35 -1.55
N ASP A 37 10.42 -25.58 -0.74
CA ASP A 37 11.80 -25.59 -1.21
C ASP A 37 11.97 -26.64 -2.33
N GLY A 38 12.67 -26.25 -3.38
CA GLY A 38 12.88 -27.09 -4.57
C GLY A 38 11.70 -27.17 -5.55
N ALA A 39 10.54 -26.59 -5.24
CA ALA A 39 9.41 -26.55 -6.18
C ALA A 39 9.57 -25.46 -7.25
N PRO A 40 8.91 -25.59 -8.43
CA PRO A 40 8.91 -24.55 -9.45
C PRO A 40 8.27 -23.24 -8.98
N PHE A 41 8.78 -22.12 -9.49
CA PHE A 41 8.22 -20.79 -9.25
C PHE A 41 7.04 -20.51 -10.19
N HIS A 42 5.87 -20.26 -9.61
CA HIS A 42 4.65 -19.91 -10.33
C HIS A 42 4.39 -18.41 -10.25
N ASP A 43 4.00 -17.80 -11.37
CA ASP A 43 3.62 -16.39 -11.41
C ASP A 43 2.28 -16.17 -10.69
N VAL A 44 2.27 -15.26 -9.72
CA VAL A 44 1.09 -14.86 -8.95
C VAL A 44 0.78 -13.37 -9.09
N SER A 45 1.48 -12.66 -9.97
CA SER A 45 1.44 -11.21 -10.14
C SER A 45 0.02 -10.70 -10.36
N HIS A 46 -0.72 -11.31 -11.29
CA HIS A 46 -2.10 -10.89 -11.61
C HIS A 46 -3.04 -11.04 -10.41
N ARG A 47 -2.92 -12.16 -9.68
CA ARG A 47 -3.72 -12.40 -8.47
C ARG A 47 -3.41 -11.37 -7.39
N LEU A 48 -2.12 -11.11 -7.13
CA LEU A 48 -1.69 -10.13 -6.14
C LEU A 48 -2.14 -8.71 -6.53
N LEU A 49 -2.03 -8.33 -7.80
CA LEU A 49 -2.51 -7.03 -8.29
C LEU A 49 -4.00 -6.83 -8.00
N GLN A 50 -4.84 -7.84 -8.27
CA GLN A 50 -6.27 -7.76 -7.98
C GLN A 50 -6.54 -7.61 -6.47
N GLN A 51 -5.85 -8.38 -5.64
CA GLN A 51 -6.00 -8.33 -4.18
C GLN A 51 -5.60 -6.97 -3.62
N HIS A 52 -4.44 -6.43 -4.02
CA HIS A 52 -3.98 -5.13 -3.53
C HIS A 52 -4.81 -3.96 -4.06
N ARG A 53 -5.39 -4.05 -5.27
CA ARG A 53 -6.35 -3.03 -5.73
C ARG A 53 -7.58 -2.94 -4.83
N LEU A 54 -8.12 -4.09 -4.40
CA LEU A 54 -9.25 -4.11 -3.45
C LEU A 54 -8.85 -3.54 -2.08
N GLU A 55 -7.64 -3.89 -1.61
CA GLU A 55 -7.09 -3.35 -0.37
C GLU A 55 -6.92 -1.82 -0.43
N VAL A 56 -6.38 -1.29 -1.53
CA VAL A 56 -6.22 0.14 -1.76
C VAL A 56 -7.57 0.86 -1.66
N GLU A 57 -8.62 0.34 -2.32
CA GLU A 57 -9.95 0.96 -2.27
C GLU A 57 -10.58 0.89 -0.88
N ALA A 58 -10.38 -0.23 -0.16
CA ALA A 58 -10.82 -0.36 1.23
C ALA A 58 -10.10 0.63 2.15
N LEU A 59 -8.78 0.79 2.00
CA LEU A 59 -7.98 1.73 2.79
C LEU A 59 -8.34 3.19 2.49
N LYS A 60 -8.55 3.55 1.21
CA LYS A 60 -9.05 4.88 0.83
C LYS A 60 -10.39 5.18 1.49
N ARG A 61 -11.32 4.23 1.45
CA ARG A 61 -12.63 4.38 2.09
C ARG A 61 -12.51 4.54 3.60
N ALA A 62 -11.73 3.68 4.26
CA ALA A 62 -11.49 3.76 5.69
C ALA A 62 -10.86 5.09 6.10
N ARG A 63 -9.84 5.56 5.36
CA ARG A 63 -9.18 6.85 5.61
C ARG A 63 -10.19 8.00 5.55
N ARG A 64 -11.02 8.07 4.50
CA ARG A 64 -12.04 9.12 4.33
C ARG A 64 -13.11 9.09 5.43
N GLN A 65 -13.50 7.90 5.89
CA GLN A 65 -14.53 7.75 6.93
C GLN A 65 -14.02 8.11 8.33
N LEU A 66 -12.78 7.73 8.64
CA LEU A 66 -12.19 7.93 9.97
C LEU A 66 -11.56 9.32 10.12
N PHE A 67 -11.05 9.89 9.03
CA PHE A 67 -10.33 11.16 9.02
C PHE A 67 -10.83 12.09 7.91
N PRO A 68 -12.12 12.48 7.94
CA PRO A 68 -12.74 13.30 6.89
C PRO A 68 -12.08 14.67 6.74
N ASP A 69 -11.52 15.22 7.82
CA ASP A 69 -10.86 16.53 7.82
C ASP A 69 -9.43 16.50 7.26
N ARG A 70 -8.91 15.31 6.91
CA ARG A 70 -7.52 15.09 6.45
C ARG A 70 -7.43 14.44 5.07
N VAL A 71 -8.48 14.56 4.26
CA VAL A 71 -8.60 13.83 2.99
C VAL A 71 -7.54 14.25 1.95
N ASP A 72 -7.09 15.52 2.01
CA ASP A 72 -6.12 16.15 1.08
C ASP A 72 -4.71 16.31 1.67
N ASP A 73 -4.46 15.79 2.87
CA ASP A 73 -3.10 15.64 3.38
C ASP A 73 -2.42 14.49 2.62
N ASP A 74 -2.16 14.68 1.33
CA ASP A 74 -1.07 13.99 0.63
C ASP A 74 0.22 14.53 1.25
N ILE A 75 0.50 14.02 2.46
CA ILE A 75 1.75 14.20 3.15
C ILE A 75 2.77 13.50 2.27
N ASN A 76 3.35 14.25 1.34
CA ASN A 76 4.73 14.12 0.99
C ASN A 76 5.46 14.22 2.33
N PRO A 77 5.98 13.13 2.91
CA PRO A 77 6.95 13.35 3.95
C PRO A 77 8.13 13.96 3.18
N CYS A 78 8.35 15.26 3.34
CA CYS A 78 9.66 15.83 3.05
C CYS A 78 10.62 15.09 3.98
N LEU A 79 11.13 13.95 3.52
CA LEU A 79 12.06 13.10 4.28
C LEU A 79 13.45 13.74 4.39
N TYR A 80 13.63 14.93 3.81
CA TYR A 80 14.82 15.74 3.93
C TYR A 80 14.46 17.22 3.98
N SER A 81 14.34 17.77 5.18
CA SER A 81 14.74 19.16 5.39
C SER A 81 16.27 19.15 5.43
N LEU A 82 16.91 19.41 4.27
CA LEU A 82 18.33 19.74 4.22
C LEU A 82 18.51 21.08 4.95
N ASN A 83 18.95 21.00 6.20
CA ASN A 83 19.63 22.10 6.88
C ASN A 83 21.12 22.04 6.55
#